data_AF-A0A6C0CK72-F1
#
_entry.id   AF-A0A6C0CK72-F1
#
_cell.length_a   1.000
_cell.length_b   1.000
_cell.length_c   1.000
_cell.angle_alpha   90.00
_cell.angle_beta   90.00
_cell.angle_gamma   90.00
#
_symmetry.space_group_name_H-M   'P 1'
#
loop_
_entity.id
_entity.type
_entity.pdbx_description
1 polymer ?
#
loop_
_entity_poly.entity_id
_entity_poly.type
_entity_poly.pdbx_seq_one_letter_code
_entity_poly.pdbx_strand_id
1 'polypeptide(L)'
;MMHDMNNFSDVFYSATEIQSMVRTMDDSKKKHAALKTANPPEYIKTLIAENHTLHFNYPSIFLLHMEDKLDATFFYMLNQKRRVEKGEITEDEASKDVGKKLYGRWVEPLTRQEPVPKEESYEEFYKRVSSKNK
;
A
#
# COMPACT_ATOMS: atom_id res chain seq x y z
N MET A 1 -15.66 -29.60 -19.35
CA MET A 1 -15.71 -28.32 -18.63
C MET A 1 -14.34 -28.08 -18.04
N MET A 2 -13.50 -27.31 -18.73
CA MET A 2 -12.22 -26.88 -18.17
C MET A 2 -12.49 -25.73 -17.22
N HIS A 3 -11.96 -25.85 -16.00
CA HIS A 3 -11.94 -24.75 -15.04
C HIS A 3 -10.96 -23.70 -15.55
N ASP A 4 -11.46 -22.53 -15.92
CA ASP A 4 -10.64 -21.33 -16.16
C ASP A 4 -9.95 -20.92 -14.85
N MET A 5 -8.72 -21.40 -14.67
CA MET A 5 -7.78 -20.95 -13.63
C MET A 5 -6.93 -19.78 -14.17
N ASN A 6 -7.55 -18.77 -14.76
CA ASN A 6 -6.89 -17.53 -15.15
C ASN A 6 -7.58 -16.37 -14.44
N ASN A 7 -7.09 -15.99 -13.26
CA ASN A 7 -7.56 -14.77 -12.57
C ASN A 7 -6.46 -14.13 -11.71
N PHE A 8 -5.20 -14.16 -12.17
CA PHE A 8 -4.34 -13.00 -11.92
C PHE A 8 -4.70 -12.00 -13.00
N SER A 9 -5.27 -10.85 -12.62
CA SER A 9 -5.60 -9.85 -13.64
C SER A 9 -4.27 -9.37 -14.25
N ASP A 10 -4.13 -9.49 -15.58
CA ASP A 10 -3.02 -8.92 -16.35
C ASP A 10 -3.06 -7.36 -16.37
N VAL A 11 -3.79 -6.75 -15.44
CA VAL A 11 -4.00 -5.31 -15.39
C VAL A 11 -2.86 -4.67 -14.61
N PHE A 12 -1.91 -4.11 -15.36
CA PHE A 12 -0.85 -3.28 -14.80
C PHE A 12 -1.39 -1.88 -14.48
N TYR A 13 -1.68 -1.61 -13.20
CA TYR A 13 -2.01 -0.26 -12.76
C TYR A 13 -0.75 0.59 -12.62
N SER A 14 -0.84 1.85 -13.01
CA SER A 14 0.21 2.86 -12.80
C SER A 14 0.35 3.24 -11.32
N ALA A 15 1.47 3.84 -10.95
CA ALA A 15 1.67 4.39 -9.61
C ALA A 15 0.57 5.40 -9.24
N THR A 16 0.12 6.20 -10.20
CA THR A 16 -0.95 7.19 -9.97
C THR A 16 -2.29 6.52 -9.70
N GLU A 17 -2.62 5.45 -10.43
CA GLU A 17 -3.86 4.70 -10.23
C GLU A 17 -3.86 3.99 -8.87
N ILE A 18 -2.76 3.34 -8.49
CA ILE A 18 -2.62 2.71 -7.17
C ILE A 18 -2.79 3.76 -6.05
N GLN A 19 -2.16 4.93 -6.21
CA GLN A 19 -2.32 6.02 -5.25
C GLN A 19 -3.78 6.48 -5.16
N SER A 20 -4.47 6.60 -6.29
CA SER A 20 -5.88 6.96 -6.33
C SER A 20 -6.75 5.93 -5.62
N MET A 21 -6.47 4.63 -5.80
CA MET A 21 -7.21 3.57 -5.12
C MET A 21 -7.06 3.65 -3.59
N VAL A 22 -5.84 3.88 -3.09
CA VAL A 22 -5.61 4.06 -1.65
C VAL A 22 -6.35 5.29 -1.12
N ARG A 23 -6.37 6.40 -1.87
CA ARG A 23 -7.17 7.59 -1.49
C ARG A 23 -8.67 7.34 -1.51
N THR A 24 -9.19 6.59 -2.48
CA THR A 24 -10.61 6.17 -2.49
C THR A 24 -10.95 5.33 -1.26
N MET A 25 -10.00 4.49 -0.82
CA MET A 25 -10.16 3.71 0.40
C MET A 25 -10.16 4.60 1.66
N ASP A 26 -9.38 5.68 1.72
CA ASP A 26 -9.48 6.67 2.81
C ASP A 26 -10.92 7.19 2.96
N ASP A 27 -11.59 7.49 1.85
CA ASP A 27 -12.96 7.99 1.87
C ASP A 27 -13.97 6.90 2.24
N SER A 28 -13.76 5.67 1.77
CA SER A 28 -14.53 4.50 2.20
C SER A 28 -14.42 4.26 3.71
N LYS A 29 -13.20 4.34 4.26
CA LYS A 29 -12.94 4.20 5.70
C LYS A 29 -13.65 5.27 6.51
N LYS A 30 -13.64 6.53 6.05
CA LYS A 30 -14.35 7.64 6.71
C LYS A 30 -15.86 7.46 6.66
N LYS A 31 -16.40 7.11 5.49
CA LYS A 31 -17.84 6.89 5.26
C LYS A 31 -18.40 5.84 6.22
N HIS A 32 -17.65 4.77 6.46
CA HIS A 32 -18.08 3.62 7.26
C HIS A 32 -17.43 3.54 8.65
N ALA A 33 -16.85 4.63 9.15
CA ALA A 33 -16.08 4.64 10.40
C ALA A 33 -16.88 4.11 11.60
N ALA A 34 -18.19 4.36 11.66
CA ALA A 34 -19.06 3.87 12.72
C ALA A 34 -19.18 2.33 12.76
N LEU A 35 -19.10 1.67 11.60
CA LEU A 35 -19.17 0.22 11.51
C LEU A 35 -17.92 -0.45 12.07
N LYS A 36 -16.76 0.23 12.05
CA LYS A 36 -15.49 -0.32 12.53
C LYS A 36 -15.58 -0.80 13.98
N THR A 37 -16.37 -0.12 14.83
CA THR A 37 -16.61 -0.51 16.22
C THR A 37 -17.94 -1.24 16.42
N ALA A 38 -19.00 -0.82 15.72
CA ALA A 38 -20.34 -1.36 15.93
C ALA A 38 -20.53 -2.76 15.32
N ASN A 39 -19.91 -3.03 14.17
CA ASN A 39 -19.99 -4.32 13.48
C ASN A 39 -18.75 -4.52 12.57
N PRO A 40 -17.60 -4.92 13.13
CA PRO A 40 -16.36 -5.09 12.37
C PRO A 40 -16.46 -6.05 11.16
N PRO A 41 -17.17 -7.18 11.23
CA PRO A 41 -17.37 -8.03 10.06
C PRO A 41 -18.04 -7.31 8.88
N GLU A 42 -19.10 -6.53 9.14
CA GLU A 42 -19.79 -5.77 8.09
C GLU A 42 -18.93 -4.61 7.57
N TYR A 43 -18.11 -3.99 8.43
CA TYR A 43 -17.13 -3.00 8.00
C TYR A 43 -16.15 -3.57 6.97
N ILE A 44 -15.56 -4.74 7.26
CA ILE A 44 -14.61 -5.41 6.35
C ILE A 44 -15.29 -5.75 5.02
N LYS A 45 -16.48 -6.36 5.07
CA LYS A 45 -17.25 -6.72 3.87
C LYS A 45 -17.57 -5.51 3.01
N THR A 46 -17.96 -4.39 3.64
CA THR A 46 -18.26 -3.14 2.94
C THR A 46 -17.02 -2.54 2.27
N LEU A 47 -15.88 -2.51 2.98
CA LEU A 47 -14.63 -2.01 2.41
C LEU A 47 -14.15 -2.86 1.23
N ILE A 48 -14.26 -4.19 1.31
CA ILE A 48 -13.92 -5.09 0.21
C ILE A 48 -14.80 -4.80 -1.01
N ALA A 49 -16.11 -4.62 -0.80
CA ALA A 49 -17.05 -4.34 -1.89
C ALA A 49 -16.75 -2.99 -2.58
N GLU A 50 -16.50 -1.93 -1.81
CA GLU A 50 -16.23 -0.59 -2.35
C GLU A 50 -14.82 -0.45 -2.95
N ASN A 51 -13.85 -1.27 -2.51
CA ASN A 51 -12.44 -1.19 -2.91
C ASN A 51 -11.96 -2.48 -3.58
N HIS A 52 -12.84 -3.15 -4.33
CA HIS A 52 -12.59 -4.47 -4.92
C HIS A 52 -11.28 -4.54 -5.70
N THR A 53 -10.99 -3.54 -6.55
CA THR A 53 -9.76 -3.51 -7.35
C THR A 53 -8.50 -3.48 -6.50
N LEU A 54 -8.48 -2.67 -5.43
CA LEU A 54 -7.34 -2.57 -4.52
C LEU A 54 -7.19 -3.87 -3.71
N HIS A 55 -8.31 -4.40 -3.20
CA HIS A 55 -8.33 -5.65 -2.45
C HIS A 55 -7.84 -6.84 -3.28
N PHE A 56 -8.29 -6.96 -4.52
CA PHE A 56 -7.99 -8.10 -5.38
C PHE A 56 -6.56 -8.04 -5.95
N ASN A 57 -6.13 -6.88 -6.47
CA ASN A 57 -4.83 -6.76 -7.14
C ASN A 57 -3.68 -6.41 -6.19
N TYR A 58 -3.97 -5.77 -5.05
CA TYR A 58 -2.98 -5.34 -4.07
C TYR A 58 -3.43 -5.66 -2.63
N PRO A 59 -3.70 -6.95 -2.32
CA PRO A 59 -4.27 -7.36 -1.03
C PRO A 59 -3.46 -6.88 0.17
N SER A 60 -2.12 -6.93 0.09
CA SER A 60 -1.26 -6.45 1.18
C SER A 60 -1.40 -4.95 1.43
N ILE A 61 -1.56 -4.14 0.37
CA ILE A 61 -1.77 -2.68 0.51
C ILE A 61 -3.15 -2.43 1.14
N PHE A 62 -4.19 -3.11 0.65
CA PHE A 62 -5.53 -3.02 1.22
C PHE A 62 -5.54 -3.37 2.71
N LEU A 63 -4.97 -4.51 3.10
CA LEU A 63 -4.97 -4.99 4.49
C LEU A 63 -4.20 -4.03 5.41
N LEU A 64 -2.98 -3.63 5.02
CA LEU A 64 -2.19 -2.69 5.80
C LEU A 64 -2.91 -1.34 5.95
N HIS A 65 -3.57 -0.88 4.90
CA HIS A 65 -4.29 0.39 4.96
C HIS A 65 -5.58 0.30 5.80
N MET A 66 -6.33 -0.79 5.70
CA MET A 66 -7.51 -1.06 6.53
C MET A 66 -7.17 -1.06 8.03
N GLU A 67 -6.04 -1.66 8.38
CA GLU A 67 -5.55 -1.80 9.76
C GLU A 67 -4.80 -0.57 10.29
N ASP A 68 -4.74 0.52 9.52
CA ASP A 68 -3.97 1.73 9.86
C ASP A 68 -2.46 1.45 10.06
N LYS A 69 -1.92 0.46 9.36
CA LYS A 69 -0.51 0.02 9.39
C LYS A 69 0.27 0.37 8.12
N LEU A 70 -0.36 1.00 7.14
CA LEU A 70 0.32 1.50 5.95
C LEU A 70 1.27 2.64 6.35
N ASP A 71 2.53 2.59 5.88
CA ASP A 71 3.57 3.53 6.29
C ASP A 71 4.36 4.08 5.10
N ALA A 72 5.39 4.88 5.37
CA ALA A 72 6.24 5.54 4.36
C ALA A 72 6.81 4.60 3.29
N THR A 73 6.97 3.31 3.62
CA THR A 73 7.44 2.29 2.67
C THR A 73 6.53 2.21 1.45
N PHE A 74 5.22 2.40 1.62
CA PHE A 74 4.28 2.46 0.51
C PHE A 74 4.65 3.56 -0.48
N PHE A 75 4.89 4.79 -0.02
CA PHE A 75 5.25 5.89 -0.91
C PHE A 75 6.62 5.70 -1.55
N TYR A 76 7.56 5.08 -0.83
CA TYR A 76 8.85 4.73 -1.41
C TYR A 76 8.68 3.76 -2.59
N MET A 77 7.91 2.67 -2.41
CA MET A 77 7.63 1.69 -3.47
C MET A 77 6.87 2.34 -4.64
N LEU A 78 5.89 3.19 -4.33
CA LEU A 78 5.13 3.94 -5.31
C LEU A 78 6.02 4.86 -6.15
N ASN A 79 7.00 5.50 -5.51
CA ASN A 79 7.99 6.33 -6.20
C ASN A 79 8.90 5.48 -7.10
N GLN A 80 9.37 4.31 -6.64
CA GLN A 80 10.17 3.42 -7.50
C GLN A 80 9.39 3.01 -8.75
N LYS A 81 8.13 2.61 -8.59
CA LYS A 81 7.24 2.28 -9.70
C LYS A 81 7.07 3.46 -10.68
N ARG A 82 6.89 4.68 -10.18
CA ARG A 82 6.81 5.88 -11.03
C ARG A 82 8.10 6.14 -11.80
N ARG A 83 9.27 5.90 -11.20
CA ARG A 83 10.58 6.04 -11.90
C ARG A 83 10.71 5.02 -13.02
N VAL A 84 10.28 3.78 -12.80
CA VAL A 84 10.20 2.73 -13.83
C VAL A 84 9.25 3.14 -14.96
N GLU A 85 8.05 3.62 -14.64
CA GLU A 85 7.05 4.05 -15.64
C GLU A 85 7.56 5.18 -16.54
N LYS A 86 8.47 6.02 -16.04
CA LYS A 86 9.11 7.09 -16.81
C LYS A 86 10.37 6.66 -17.55
N GLY A 87 10.81 5.40 -17.39
CA GLY A 87 12.08 4.91 -17.92
C GLY A 87 13.32 5.51 -17.25
N GLU A 88 13.19 6.09 -16.05
CA GLU A 88 14.32 6.66 -15.30
C GLU A 88 15.22 5.55 -14.73
N ILE A 89 14.62 4.40 -14.40
CA ILE A 89 15.30 3.17 -13.95
C ILE A 89 14.57 1.94 -14.51
N THR A 90 15.24 0.80 -14.52
CA THR A 90 14.67 -0.50 -14.87
C THR A 90 13.91 -1.13 -13.70
N GLU A 91 13.05 -2.11 -13.99
CA GLU A 91 12.36 -2.91 -12.96
C GLU A 91 13.34 -3.67 -12.04
N ASP A 92 14.46 -4.15 -12.58
CA ASP A 92 15.51 -4.83 -11.82
C ASP A 92 16.20 -3.87 -10.82
N GLU A 93 16.54 -2.66 -11.27
CA GLU A 93 17.11 -1.62 -10.40
C GLU A 93 16.13 -1.23 -9.28
N ALA A 94 14.87 -1.00 -9.63
CA ALA A 94 13.81 -0.72 -8.66
C ALA A 94 13.67 -1.85 -7.63
N SER A 95 13.70 -3.10 -8.08
CA SER A 95 13.59 -4.29 -7.22
C SER A 95 14.77 -4.41 -6.27
N LYS A 96 16.00 -4.16 -6.75
CA LYS A 96 17.21 -4.13 -5.92
C LYS A 96 17.12 -3.06 -4.83
N ASP A 97 16.67 -1.86 -5.18
CA ASP A 97 16.54 -0.73 -4.25
C ASP A 97 15.46 -0.99 -3.17
N VAL A 98 14.30 -1.51 -3.58
CA VAL A 98 13.24 -1.95 -2.64
C VAL A 98 13.75 -3.06 -1.74
N GLY A 99 14.41 -4.07 -2.29
CA GLY A 99 14.98 -5.19 -1.53
C GLY A 99 15.96 -4.72 -0.46
N LYS A 100 16.90 -3.83 -0.82
CA LYS A 100 17.85 -3.23 0.15
C LYS A 100 17.13 -2.48 1.27
N LYS A 101 16.11 -1.68 0.95
CA LYS A 101 15.35 -0.93 1.97
C LYS A 101 14.63 -1.88 2.93
N LEU A 102 13.95 -2.90 2.41
CA LEU A 102 13.23 -3.87 3.23
C LEU A 102 14.18 -4.72 4.08
N TYR A 103 15.33 -5.13 3.52
CA TYR A 103 16.36 -5.85 4.25
C TYR A 103 16.91 -5.02 5.42
N GLY A 104 17.29 -3.77 5.17
CA GLY A 104 17.79 -2.85 6.19
C GLY A 104 16.78 -2.59 7.31
N ARG A 105 15.48 -2.61 6.99
CA ARG A 105 14.42 -2.40 7.98
C ARG A 105 14.10 -3.65 8.79
N TRP A 106 13.97 -4.81 8.15
CA TRP A 106 13.38 -5.99 8.79
C TRP A 106 14.37 -7.09 9.11
N VAL A 107 15.49 -7.17 8.39
CA VAL A 107 16.47 -8.26 8.53
C VAL A 107 17.71 -7.81 9.30
N GLU A 108 18.27 -6.62 8.99
CA GLU A 108 19.44 -6.11 9.72
C GLU A 108 19.22 -5.96 11.23
N PRO A 109 18.07 -5.44 11.72
CA PRO A 109 17.89 -5.32 13.17
C PRO A 109 17.83 -6.67 13.86
N LEU A 110 17.32 -7.71 13.19
CA LEU A 110 17.30 -9.07 13.75
C LEU A 110 18.71 -9.64 13.92
N THR A 111 19.61 -9.39 12.97
CA THR A 111 21.00 -9.85 13.07
C THR A 111 21.80 -9.06 14.10
N ARG A 112 21.45 -7.79 14.34
CA ARG A 112 22.06 -6.91 15.34
C ARG A 112 21.38 -6.97 16.72
N GLN A 113 20.27 -7.69 16.86
CA GLN A 113 19.42 -7.71 18.06
C GLN A 113 18.91 -6.31 18.47
N GLU A 114 18.59 -5.49 17.47
CA GLU A 114 18.06 -4.14 17.62
C GLU A 114 16.56 -4.10 17.28
N PRO A 115 15.80 -3.14 17.83
CA PRO A 115 14.41 -2.95 17.44
C PRO A 115 14.31 -2.52 15.98
N VAL A 116 13.24 -2.97 15.31
CA VAL A 116 12.93 -2.54 13.94
C VAL A 116 12.75 -1.01 13.90
N PRO A 117 13.44 -0.31 12.99
CA PRO A 117 13.22 1.12 12.79
C PRO A 117 11.77 1.43 12.44
N LYS A 118 11.16 2.34 13.19
CA LYS A 118 9.83 2.86 12.92
C LYS A 118 9.89 3.79 11.71
N GLU A 119 9.03 3.55 10.73
CA GLU A 119 8.80 4.49 9.63
C GLU A 119 7.66 5.47 9.98
N GLU A 120 7.67 6.63 9.33
CA GLU A 120 6.51 7.54 9.40
C GLU A 120 5.26 6.83 8.89
N SER A 121 4.15 6.99 9.59
CA SER A 121 2.84 6.47 9.17
C SER A 121 2.36 7.15 7.88
N TYR A 122 1.40 6.51 7.21
CA TYR A 122 0.71 7.08 6.05
C TYR A 122 0.15 8.48 6.33
N GLU A 123 -0.49 8.66 7.48
CA GLU A 123 -1.10 9.93 7.88
C GLU A 123 -0.03 11.01 8.18
N GLU A 124 1.06 10.63 8.85
CA GLU A 124 2.19 11.54 9.13
C GLU A 124 2.83 12.03 7.82
N PHE A 125 3.02 11.13 6.85
CA PHE A 125 3.56 11.48 5.54
C PHE A 125 2.68 12.55 4.85
N TYR A 126 1.37 12.35 4.79
CA TYR A 126 0.45 13.31 4.15
C TYR A 126 0.37 14.65 4.89
N LYS A 127 0.42 14.64 6.22
CA LYS A 127 0.50 15.88 7.03
C LYS A 127 1.77 16.66 6.71
N ARG A 128 2.90 15.97 6.56
CA ARG A 128 4.19 16.60 6.21
C ARG A 128 4.18 17.18 4.80
N VAL A 129 3.68 16.45 3.81
CA VAL A 129 3.62 16.94 2.41
C VAL A 129 2.66 18.13 2.27
N SER A 130 1.49 18.08 2.90
CA SER A 130 0.54 19.20 2.87
C SER A 130 1.07 20.46 3.57
N SER A 131 1.88 20.31 4.62
CA SER A 131 2.50 21.44 5.32
C SER A 131 3.65 22.08 4.54
N LYS A 132 4.35 21.33 3.68
CA LYS A 132 5.44 21.85 2.84
C LYS A 132 4.96 22.61 1.60
N ASN A 133 3.70 22.42 1.21
CA ASN A 133 3.09 23.06 0.04
C ASN A 133 2.27 24.33 0.41
N LYS A 134 2.40 24.82 1.64
CA LYS A 134 1.88 26.11 2.12
C LYS A 134 3.03 27.09 2.27
#